data_AF-A0A381PGG4-F1
#
_entry.id   AF-A0A381PGG4-F1
#
_cell.length_a   1.000
_cell.length_b   1.000
_cell.length_c   1.000
_cell.angle_alpha   90.00
_cell.angle_beta   90.00
_cell.angle_gamma   90.00
#
_symmetry.space_group_name_H-M   'P 1'
#
loop_
_entity.id
_entity.type
_entity.pdbx_description
1 polymer ?
#
loop_
_entity_poly.entity_id
_entity_poly.type
_entity_poly.pdbx_seq_one_letter_code
_entity_poly.pdbx_strand_id
1 'polypeptide(L)'
;MKKRESFFELICSEALAFKIVSISPEEIDRLNILQATLFGMYRCLAEIAPAPDYALVDGNHYPQTTVPGEAVIKGDARSKSIAAASILAKVTRDRFMVENAKRYPEWGFERHKGYPTSLHREAIAKHGLTPLHRRSFRIKPVQMSLL
;
A
#
# COMPACT_ATOMS: atom_id res chain seq x y z
N MET A 1 4.44 13.08 9.42
CA MET A 1 5.42 12.29 8.63
C MET A 1 6.67 11.93 9.43
N LYS A 2 7.40 12.89 10.03
CA LYS A 2 8.66 12.64 10.76
C LYS A 2 8.65 11.46 11.75
N LYS A 3 7.61 11.31 12.59
CA LYS A 3 7.51 10.20 13.57
C LYS A 3 7.36 8.81 12.93
N ARG A 4 6.72 8.69 11.76
CA ARG A 4 6.61 7.40 11.05
C ARG A 4 7.92 7.04 10.36
N GLU A 5 8.61 8.04 9.80
CA GLU A 5 9.95 7.84 9.22
C GLU A 5 10.95 7.36 10.28
N SER A 6 10.97 7.96 11.47
CA SER A 6 11.86 7.50 12.55
C SER A 6 11.55 6.07 13.00
N PHE A 7 10.25 5.69 13.04
CA PHE A 7 9.89 4.30 13.34
C PHE A 7 10.23 3.35 12.20
N PHE A 8 10.14 3.78 10.94
CA PHE A 8 10.57 2.96 9.80
C PHE A 8 12.04 2.56 9.95
N GLU A 9 12.92 3.53 10.21
CA GLU A 9 14.35 3.26 10.39
C GLU A 9 14.61 2.36 11.60
N LEU A 10 13.93 2.60 12.72
CA LEU A 10 14.03 1.75 13.92
C LEU A 10 13.55 0.32 13.66
N ILE A 11 12.44 0.12 12.95
CA ILE A 11 11.95 -1.21 12.62
C ILE A 11 12.96 -1.92 11.72
N CYS A 12 13.52 -1.23 10.73
CA CYS A 12 14.52 -1.82 9.85
C CYS A 12 15.81 -2.21 10.58
N SER A 13 16.21 -1.49 11.63
CA SER A 13 17.43 -1.81 12.40
C SER A 13 17.21 -2.89 13.46
N GLU A 14 16.04 -2.93 14.10
CA GLU A 14 15.80 -3.78 15.27
C GLU A 14 14.94 -5.02 14.99
N ALA A 15 14.17 -5.06 13.91
CA ALA A 15 13.34 -6.23 13.62
C ALA A 15 14.23 -7.42 13.25
N LEU A 16 13.89 -8.60 13.78
CA LEU A 16 14.57 -9.86 13.44
C LEU A 16 14.60 -10.08 11.92
N ALA A 17 13.49 -9.77 11.24
CA ALA A 17 13.37 -9.75 9.80
C ALA A 17 12.18 -8.89 9.37
N PHE A 18 12.25 -8.38 8.14
CA PHE A 18 11.12 -7.76 7.48
C PHE A 18 11.17 -8.02 5.98
N LYS A 19 9.99 -8.02 5.35
CA LYS A 19 9.84 -8.13 3.89
C LYS A 19 8.77 -7.15 3.43
N ILE A 20 9.09 -6.43 2.35
CA ILE A 20 8.14 -5.53 1.68
C ILE A 20 7.98 -6.04 0.25
N VAL A 21 6.72 -6.23 -0.17
CA VAL A 21 6.35 -6.61 -1.53
C VAL A 21 5.42 -5.55 -2.09
N SER A 22 5.71 -5.11 -3.31
CA SER A 22 4.85 -4.21 -4.08
C SER A 22 4.14 -5.01 -5.16
N ILE A 23 2.84 -4.76 -5.34
CA ILE A 23 2.02 -5.34 -6.41
C ILE A 23 1.68 -4.24 -7.41
N SER A 24 1.88 -4.50 -8.70
CA SER A 24 1.74 -3.48 -9.74
C SER A 24 0.27 -3.09 -9.98
N PRO A 25 -0.01 -1.89 -10.53
CA PRO A 25 -1.36 -1.53 -10.95
C PRO A 25 -1.98 -2.55 -11.94
N GLU A 26 -1.18 -3.08 -12.86
CA GLU A 26 -1.60 -4.09 -13.83
C GLU A 26 -1.95 -5.43 -13.16
N GLU A 27 -1.18 -5.85 -12.15
CA GLU A 27 -1.50 -7.03 -11.34
C GLU A 27 -2.79 -6.82 -10.53
N ILE A 28 -2.98 -5.62 -9.97
CA ILE A 28 -4.21 -5.26 -9.24
C ILE A 28 -5.42 -5.27 -10.17
N ASP A 29 -5.28 -4.72 -11.38
CA ASP A 29 -6.35 -4.72 -12.38
C ASP A 29 -6.73 -6.14 -12.81
N ARG A 30 -5.77 -7.06 -12.86
CA ARG A 30 -6.00 -8.47 -13.21
C ARG A 30 -6.64 -9.29 -12.08
N LEU A 31 -6.19 -9.08 -10.84
CA LEU A 31 -6.58 -9.89 -9.68
C LEU A 31 -7.79 -9.34 -8.93
N ASN A 32 -8.09 -8.05 -9.06
CA ASN A 32 -8.83 -7.22 -8.09
C ASN A 32 -8.02 -6.88 -6.83
N ILE A 33 -8.45 -5.83 -6.13
CA ILE A 33 -7.70 -5.26 -4.99
C ILE A 33 -7.60 -6.19 -3.79
N LEU A 34 -8.63 -7.00 -3.51
CA LEU A 34 -8.61 -7.93 -2.39
C LEU A 34 -7.61 -9.06 -2.65
N GLN A 35 -7.70 -9.69 -3.82
CA GLN A 35 -6.80 -10.79 -4.18
C GLN A 35 -5.37 -10.31 -4.37
N ALA A 36 -5.15 -9.11 -4.94
CA ALA A 36 -3.82 -8.52 -5.03
C ALA A 36 -3.21 -8.25 -3.63
N THR A 37 -4.03 -7.82 -2.67
CA THR A 37 -3.60 -7.61 -1.28
C THR A 37 -3.20 -8.94 -0.63
N LEU A 38 -4.04 -9.97 -0.74
CA LEU A 38 -3.75 -11.31 -0.21
C LEU A 38 -2.52 -11.94 -0.88
N PHE A 39 -2.34 -11.74 -2.19
CA PHE A 39 -1.17 -12.19 -2.92
C PHE A 39 0.12 -11.51 -2.44
N GLY A 40 0.07 -10.19 -2.19
CA GLY A 40 1.20 -9.46 -1.59
C GLY A 40 1.56 -10.00 -0.20
N MET A 41 0.57 -10.27 0.65
CA MET A 41 0.79 -10.87 1.98
C MET A 41 1.39 -12.28 1.88
N TYR A 42 0.86 -13.11 0.98
CA TYR A 42 1.40 -14.45 0.69
C TYR A 42 2.88 -14.36 0.30
N ARG A 43 3.24 -13.48 -0.63
CA ARG A 43 4.63 -13.28 -1.07
C ARG A 43 5.54 -12.83 0.07
N CYS A 44 5.07 -11.93 0.94
CA CYS A 44 5.83 -11.56 2.13
C CYS A 44 6.13 -12.77 3.02
N LEU A 45 5.13 -13.61 3.30
CA LEU A 45 5.29 -14.81 4.14
C LEU A 45 6.15 -15.89 3.49
N ALA A 46 6.12 -16.01 2.17
CA ALA A 46 6.93 -16.97 1.42
C ALA A 46 8.41 -16.55 1.29
N GLU A 47 8.70 -15.25 1.32
CA GLU A 47 10.04 -14.71 1.05
C GLU A 47 10.75 -14.17 2.30
N ILE A 48 10.07 -14.01 3.44
CA ILE A 48 10.69 -13.53 4.69
C ILE A 48 11.56 -14.63 5.33
N ALA A 49 12.75 -14.23 5.81
CA ALA A 49 13.69 -15.12 6.48
C ALA A 49 14.24 -14.46 7.77
N PRO A 50 14.23 -15.15 8.92
CA PRO A 50 13.70 -16.50 9.13
C PRO A 50 12.18 -16.57 8.91
N ALA A 51 11.70 -17.75 8.51
CA ALA A 51 10.26 -17.99 8.33
C ALA A 51 9.55 -17.94 9.69
N PRO A 52 8.37 -17.31 9.78
CA PRO A 52 7.63 -17.22 11.03
C PRO A 52 6.90 -18.53 11.36
N ASP A 53 6.83 -18.87 12.65
CA ASP A 53 6.01 -20.00 13.14
C ASP A 53 4.51 -19.68 13.13
N TYR A 54 4.17 -18.40 13.28
CA TYR A 54 2.79 -17.91 13.29
C TYR A 54 2.73 -16.46 12.76
N ALA A 55 1.71 -16.13 11.97
CA ALA A 55 1.54 -14.79 11.40
C ALA A 55 0.18 -14.17 11.72
N LEU A 56 0.21 -12.89 12.10
CA LEU A 56 -0.98 -12.05 12.28
C LEU A 56 -1.06 -11.06 11.12
N VAL A 57 -2.21 -10.99 10.44
CA VAL A 57 -2.44 -10.02 9.35
C VAL A 57 -3.57 -9.07 9.68
N ASP A 58 -3.47 -7.80 9.29
CA ASP A 58 -4.55 -6.83 9.49
C ASP A 58 -5.72 -7.10 8.53
N GLY A 59 -6.93 -7.09 9.07
CA GLY A 59 -8.16 -7.24 8.31
C GLY A 59 -8.99 -8.46 8.73
N ASN A 60 -9.81 -8.94 7.81
CA ASN A 60 -10.75 -10.05 8.02
C ASN A 60 -10.50 -11.24 7.09
N HIS A 61 -9.42 -11.22 6.32
CA HIS A 61 -9.04 -12.31 5.42
C HIS A 61 -7.56 -12.66 5.66
N TYR A 62 -7.27 -13.95 5.71
CA TYR A 62 -5.91 -14.48 5.81
C TYR A 62 -5.45 -14.99 4.44
N PRO A 63 -4.21 -14.74 4.01
CA PRO A 63 -3.72 -15.25 2.72
C PRO A 63 -3.65 -16.78 2.72
N GLN A 64 -3.85 -17.39 1.56
CA GLN A 64 -3.64 -18.83 1.41
C GLN A 64 -2.14 -19.15 1.44
N THR A 65 -1.66 -19.71 2.55
CA THR A 65 -0.25 -20.05 2.79
C THR A 65 -0.14 -21.26 3.72
N THR A 66 1.04 -21.87 3.79
CA THR A 66 1.37 -22.94 4.74
C THR A 66 1.75 -22.42 6.13
N VAL A 67 2.02 -21.12 6.25
CA VAL A 67 2.32 -20.47 7.54
C VAL A 67 1.05 -20.41 8.38
N PRO A 68 1.03 -20.96 9.60
CA PRO A 68 -0.11 -20.81 10.51
C PRO A 68 -0.39 -19.34 10.85
N GLY A 69 -1.66 -18.97 11.02
CA GLY A 69 -1.97 -17.60 11.39
C GLY A 69 -3.44 -17.26 11.41
N GLU A 70 -3.71 -15.98 11.66
CA GLU A 70 -5.07 -15.43 11.70
C GLU A 70 -5.12 -13.98 11.19
N ALA A 71 -6.32 -13.58 10.77
CA ALA A 71 -6.63 -12.20 10.43
C ALA A 71 -7.18 -11.47 11.67
N VAL A 72 -6.63 -10.30 11.96
CA VAL A 72 -7.00 -9.49 13.13
C VAL A 72 -7.64 -8.20 12.65
N ILE A 73 -8.94 -8.04 12.93
CA ILE A 73 -9.66 -6.80 12.63
C ILE A 73 -9.06 -5.65 13.47
N LYS A 74 -8.67 -4.57 12.79
CA LYS A 74 -7.94 -3.41 13.37
C LYS A 74 -6.66 -3.87 14.06
N GLY A 75 -5.93 -4.75 13.38
CA GLY A 75 -4.73 -5.40 13.90
C GLY A 75 -3.61 -4.40 14.20
N ASP A 76 -3.54 -3.31 13.45
CA ASP A 76 -2.57 -2.23 13.66
C ASP A 76 -2.70 -1.54 15.03
N ALA A 77 -3.91 -1.49 15.59
CA ALA A 77 -4.18 -0.96 16.92
C ALA A 77 -4.02 -2.03 18.04
N ARG A 78 -3.95 -3.32 17.67
CA ARG A 78 -4.03 -4.46 18.61
C ARG A 78 -2.75 -5.27 18.69
N SER A 79 -1.86 -5.17 17.70
CA SER A 79 -0.63 -5.93 17.61
C SER A 79 0.54 -5.04 17.19
N LYS A 80 1.65 -5.14 17.93
CA LYS A 80 2.88 -4.39 17.62
C LYS A 80 3.51 -4.85 16.30
N SER A 81 3.45 -6.15 15.97
CA SER A 81 4.00 -6.67 14.72
C SER A 81 3.21 -6.16 13.51
N ILE A 82 1.88 -6.11 13.62
CA ILE A 82 1.02 -5.52 12.58
C ILE A 82 1.28 -4.02 12.46
N ALA A 83 1.34 -3.29 13.59
CA ALA A 83 1.64 -1.86 13.57
C ALA A 83 2.98 -1.56 12.88
N ALA A 84 4.01 -2.36 13.15
CA ALA A 84 5.31 -2.24 12.50
C ALA A 84 5.23 -2.50 10.99
N ALA A 85 4.58 -3.59 10.57
CA ALA A 85 4.37 -3.89 9.15
C ALA A 85 3.60 -2.77 8.42
N SER A 86 2.56 -2.22 9.05
CA SER A 86 1.79 -1.08 8.51
C SER A 86 2.63 0.19 8.34
N ILE A 87 3.58 0.45 9.25
CA ILE A 87 4.54 1.56 9.11
C ILE A 87 5.47 1.32 7.91
N LEU A 88 6.06 0.12 7.82
CA LEU A 88 6.94 -0.25 6.70
C LEU A 88 6.23 -0.10 5.34
N ALA A 89 5.02 -0.64 5.23
CA ALA A 89 4.22 -0.55 4.01
C ALA A 89 3.88 0.91 3.66
N LYS A 90 3.41 1.71 4.64
CA LYS A 90 2.98 3.09 4.41
C LYS A 90 4.14 4.00 3.99
N VAL A 91 5.26 3.95 4.71
CA VAL A 91 6.41 4.80 4.42
C VAL A 91 7.00 4.44 3.07
N THR A 92 7.18 3.15 2.77
CA THR A 92 7.67 2.70 1.45
C THR A 92 6.78 3.19 0.32
N ARG A 93 5.47 3.02 0.47
CA ARG A 93 4.50 3.44 -0.54
C ARG A 93 4.48 4.96 -0.73
N ASP A 94 4.56 5.73 0.35
CA ASP A 94 4.59 7.20 0.25
C ASP A 94 5.88 7.69 -0.40
N ARG A 95 7.05 7.09 -0.08
CA ARG A 95 8.33 7.36 -0.73
C ARG A 95 8.24 7.07 -2.24
N PHE A 96 7.65 5.93 -2.63
CA PHE A 96 7.43 5.59 -4.04
C PHE A 96 6.57 6.64 -4.77
N MET A 97 5.49 7.12 -4.16
CA MET A 97 4.64 8.14 -4.79
C MET A 97 5.34 9.50 -4.89
N VAL A 98 6.17 9.88 -3.90
CA VAL A 98 6.98 11.11 -3.97
C VAL A 98 8.02 11.01 -5.08
N GLU A 99 8.69 9.87 -5.22
CA GLU A 99 9.67 9.68 -6.29
C GLU A 99 9.00 9.77 -7.66
N ASN A 100 7.85 9.14 -7.84
CA ASN A 100 7.09 9.20 -9.09
C ASN A 100 6.51 10.58 -9.39
N ALA A 101 6.33 11.45 -8.38
CA ALA A 101 5.93 12.83 -8.62
C ALA A 101 7.01 13.60 -9.43
N LYS A 102 8.29 13.22 -9.32
CA LYS A 102 9.35 13.79 -10.18
C LYS A 102 9.16 13.43 -11.65
N ARG A 103 8.65 12.22 -11.93
CA ARG A 103 8.37 11.73 -13.28
C ARG A 103 7.04 12.24 -13.83
N TYR A 104 6.06 12.47 -12.96
CA TYR A 104 4.71 12.93 -13.30
C TYR A 104 4.36 14.20 -12.51
N PRO A 105 5.04 15.32 -12.76
CA PRO A 105 4.96 16.53 -11.93
C PRO A 105 3.54 17.15 -11.88
N GLU A 106 2.77 17.01 -12.97
CA GLU A 106 1.41 17.56 -13.07
C GLU A 106 0.35 16.77 -12.28
N TRP A 107 0.70 15.58 -11.78
CA TRP A 107 -0.27 14.70 -11.12
C TRP A 107 -0.36 14.88 -9.61
N GLY A 108 0.50 15.67 -8.97
CA GLY A 108 0.42 15.96 -7.53
C GLY A 108 0.61 14.74 -6.61
N PHE A 109 1.28 13.69 -7.10
CA PHE A 109 1.47 12.43 -6.36
C PHE A 109 2.19 12.61 -5.02
N GLU A 110 3.04 13.61 -4.87
CA GLU A 110 3.70 13.96 -3.63
C GLU A 110 2.73 14.44 -2.55
N ARG A 111 1.52 14.91 -2.92
CA ARG A 111 0.51 15.44 -1.99
C ARG A 111 -0.51 14.37 -1.62
N HIS A 112 -1.27 13.88 -2.60
CA HIS A 112 -2.35 12.92 -2.34
C HIS A 112 -1.92 11.48 -2.48
N LYS A 113 -0.66 11.20 -2.88
CA LYS A 113 -0.13 9.84 -2.99
C LYS A 113 -1.01 8.93 -3.84
N GLY A 114 -1.71 9.44 -4.86
CA GLY A 114 -2.63 8.63 -5.68
C GLY A 114 -3.99 8.28 -5.04
N TYR A 115 -4.32 8.78 -3.84
CA TYR A 115 -5.71 8.72 -3.34
C TYR A 115 -6.64 9.59 -4.20
N PRO A 116 -7.94 9.26 -4.32
CA PRO A 116 -8.87 9.96 -5.21
C PRO A 116 -9.36 11.29 -4.58
N THR A 117 -8.45 12.24 -4.39
CA THR A 117 -8.77 13.62 -3.97
C THR A 117 -9.32 14.44 -5.15
N SER A 118 -9.85 15.63 -4.88
CA SER A 118 -10.24 16.58 -5.95
C SER A 118 -9.05 16.87 -6.87
N LEU A 119 -7.90 17.24 -6.28
CA LEU A 119 -6.65 17.50 -6.99
C LEU A 119 -6.25 16.34 -7.92
N HIS A 120 -6.37 15.09 -7.45
CA HIS A 120 -6.02 13.93 -8.26
C HIS A 120 -6.98 13.75 -9.45
N ARG A 121 -8.30 13.94 -9.22
CA ARG A 121 -9.30 13.83 -10.29
C ARG A 121 -9.14 14.93 -11.34
N GLU A 122 -8.83 16.15 -10.90
CA GLU A 122 -8.55 17.28 -11.79
C GLU A 122 -7.31 17.01 -12.65
N ALA A 123 -6.23 16.50 -12.06
CA ALA A 123 -5.03 16.12 -12.80
C ALA A 123 -5.31 15.02 -13.82
N ILE A 124 -6.09 14.00 -13.46
CA ILE A 124 -6.51 12.94 -14.41
C ILE A 124 -7.35 13.52 -15.54
N ALA A 125 -8.30 14.41 -15.24
CA ALA A 125 -9.15 15.04 -16.25
C ALA A 125 -8.34 15.89 -17.23
N LYS A 126 -7.29 16.56 -16.75
CA LYS A 126 -6.44 17.45 -17.55
C LYS A 126 -5.32 16.72 -18.31
N HIS A 127 -4.71 15.72 -17.71
CA HIS A 127 -3.47 15.10 -18.21
C HIS A 127 -3.62 13.60 -18.55
N GLY A 128 -4.77 13.00 -18.25
CA GLY A 128 -5.02 11.58 -18.47
C GLY A 128 -4.43 10.67 -17.40
N LEU A 129 -4.51 9.36 -17.65
CA LEU A 129 -3.97 8.32 -16.76
C LEU A 129 -2.49 8.08 -17.02
N THR A 130 -1.72 7.90 -15.94
CA THR A 130 -0.35 7.36 -15.98
C THR A 130 -0.36 5.84 -15.81
N PRO A 131 0.76 5.14 -16.09
CA PRO A 131 0.93 3.72 -15.74
C PRO A 131 0.73 3.39 -14.25
N LEU A 132 0.78 4.37 -13.35
CA LEU A 132 0.54 4.16 -11.92
C LEU A 132 -0.94 4.01 -11.56
N HIS A 133 -1.84 4.32 -12.49
CA HIS A 133 -3.28 4.25 -12.26
C HIS A 133 -3.79 2.82 -12.47
N ARG A 134 -4.66 2.39 -11.55
CA ARG A 134 -5.42 1.15 -11.66
C ARG A 134 -6.63 1.40 -12.56
N ARG A 135 -6.59 0.88 -13.78
CA ARG A 135 -7.60 1.14 -14.82
C ARG A 135 -8.95 0.51 -14.47
N SER A 136 -8.94 -0.54 -13.65
CA SER A 136 -10.17 -1.20 -13.15
C SER A 136 -10.93 -0.36 -12.11
N PHE A 137 -10.31 0.68 -11.54
CA PHE A 137 -10.94 1.50 -10.49
C PHE A 137 -11.83 2.57 -11.12
N ARG A 138 -13.07 2.69 -10.63
CA ARG A 138 -13.99 3.76 -11.08
C ARG A 138 -13.50 5.13 -10.62
N ILE A 139 -13.28 6.03 -11.57
CA ILE A 139 -12.94 7.43 -11.30
C ILE A 139 -14.23 8.23 -11.34
N LYS A 140 -14.62 8.82 -10.20
CA LYS A 140 -15.74 9.76 -10.18
C LYS A 140 -15.33 11.02 -10.96
N PRO A 141 -16.22 11.61 -11.80
CA PRO A 141 -15.92 12.86 -12.47
C PRO A 141 -15.72 13.99 -11.45
N VAL A 142 -15.01 15.04 -11.85
CA VAL A 142 -14.95 16.29 -11.08
C VAL A 142 -16.38 16.86 -11.06
N GLN A 143 -16.96 17.05 -9.88
CA GLN A 143 -18.22 17.77 -9.77
C GLN A 143 -17.98 19.20 -10.25
N MET A 144 -18.46 19.52 -11.44
CA MET A 144 -18.57 20.91 -11.86
C MET A 144 -19.68 21.51 -11.01
N SER A 145 -19.35 22.46 -10.14
CA SER A 145 -20.37 23.34 -9.58
C SER A 145 -21.03 24.04 -10.76
N LEU A 146 -22.29 23.71 -11.03
CA LEU A 146 -23.13 24.51 -11.90
C LEU A 146 -23.16 25.91 -11.27
N LEU A 147 -22.50 26.86 -11.93
CA LEU A 147 -22.79 28.28 -11.76
C LEU A 147 -24.15 28.57 -12.43
#